data_AF-A0A0H5QTW5-F1
#
_entry.id   AF-A0A0H5QTW5-F1
#
_cell.length_a   1.000
_cell.length_b   1.000
_cell.length_c   1.000
_cell.angle_alpha   90.00
_cell.angle_beta   90.00
_cell.angle_gamma   90.00
#
_symmetry.space_group_name_H-M   'P 1'
#
loop_
_entity.id
_entity.type
_entity.pdbx_description
1 polymer ?
#
loop_
_entity_poly.entity_id
_entity_poly.type
_entity_poly.pdbx_seq_one_letter_code
_entity_poly.pdbx_strand_id
1 'polypeptide(L)'
;LAEIVHRGLLHSLAVPTMATSVDGICIMQSSTAAEDEELFVCILELKTATTITTITEAKERLERACNISQEVAQRFFRIDACSDLFSLLVWTPDYRGQVLHHASTTTCSRVLFVVASDQAIIYAALIKFNYLDLIQYSGIITMITSKVEPMLEPEFLIGAPPEALHHAVDSSTVHLWRSMAEAIRLRRSASHSLPPCHEIVPYVVSMWNHTKGGQDVVSRQLKNVKVDFRSLTPRAYIYIRFIMSSIINAHHLHRLLQNEHKLDSFDSYQKWKGYLNHEQSFLQFLVRMVQEWIPSPRMSDRSSNDIVGGGGLSLSQLSRQEQRAQNDPVRSVPKYRKEEFYNRP
;
A
#
# COMPACT_ATOMS: atom_id res chain seq x y z
N LEU A 1 -3.90 -22.49 -31.46
CA LEU A 1 -4.31 -21.08 -31.40
C LEU A 1 -5.20 -20.92 -30.17
N ALA A 2 -4.75 -20.16 -29.17
CA ALA A 2 -5.55 -19.88 -27.98
C ALA A 2 -6.51 -18.72 -28.30
N GLU A 3 -7.80 -18.98 -28.36
CA GLU A 3 -8.81 -17.91 -28.42
C GLU A 3 -8.88 -17.24 -27.05
N ILE A 4 -8.74 -15.91 -27.01
CA ILE A 4 -8.93 -15.13 -25.78
C ILE A 4 -10.37 -14.64 -25.78
N VAL A 5 -11.11 -15.08 -24.77
CA VAL A 5 -12.51 -14.75 -24.60
C VAL A 5 -12.64 -13.68 -23.53
N HIS A 6 -13.15 -12.51 -23.90
CA HIS A 6 -13.43 -11.43 -22.95
C HIS A 6 -14.80 -11.63 -22.27
N ARG A 7 -14.86 -11.29 -20.99
CA ARG A 7 -16.08 -11.34 -20.17
C ARG A 7 -16.16 -10.09 -19.31
N GLY A 8 -17.39 -9.67 -19.00
CA GLY A 8 -17.63 -8.62 -18.01
C GLY A 8 -17.41 -9.16 -16.58
N LEU A 9 -18.15 -8.62 -15.62
CA LEU A 9 -18.10 -9.10 -14.25
C LEU A 9 -18.60 -10.56 -14.16
N LEU A 10 -17.74 -11.46 -13.69
CA LEU A 10 -18.05 -12.85 -13.39
C LEU A 10 -18.34 -12.97 -11.90
N HIS A 11 -19.44 -13.61 -11.52
CA HIS A 11 -19.70 -13.93 -10.12
C HIS A 11 -19.43 -15.41 -9.87
N SER A 12 -19.03 -15.74 -8.65
CA SER A 12 -18.94 -17.15 -8.24
C SER A 12 -20.34 -17.72 -8.12
N LEU A 13 -20.51 -18.97 -8.56
CA LEU A 13 -21.74 -19.75 -8.33
C LEU A 13 -21.79 -20.29 -6.89
N ALA A 14 -20.64 -20.53 -6.28
CA ALA A 14 -20.54 -21.10 -4.94
C ALA A 14 -20.62 -20.02 -3.84
N VAL A 15 -20.03 -18.84 -4.09
CA VAL A 15 -20.01 -17.72 -3.14
C VAL A 15 -20.56 -16.47 -3.82
N PRO A 16 -21.88 -16.20 -3.75
CA PRO A 16 -22.52 -15.13 -4.54
C PRO A 16 -21.95 -13.72 -4.32
N THR A 17 -21.31 -13.46 -3.18
CA THR A 17 -20.68 -12.17 -2.87
C THR A 17 -19.30 -11.99 -3.51
N MET A 18 -18.71 -13.05 -4.07
CA MET A 18 -17.46 -12.99 -4.82
C MET A 18 -17.75 -12.71 -6.28
N ALA A 19 -17.16 -11.62 -6.78
CA ALA A 19 -17.26 -11.24 -8.18
C ALA A 19 -15.93 -10.66 -8.66
N THR A 20 -15.65 -10.87 -9.94
CA THR A 20 -14.35 -10.57 -10.50
C THR A 20 -14.42 -10.21 -11.97
N SER A 21 -13.60 -9.25 -12.40
CA SER A 21 -13.48 -8.84 -13.80
C SER A 21 -12.09 -9.21 -14.28
N VAL A 22 -12.02 -10.23 -15.12
CA VAL A 22 -10.75 -10.73 -15.67
C VAL A 22 -10.51 -10.08 -17.02
N ASP A 23 -9.25 -9.87 -17.39
CA ASP A 23 -8.91 -9.28 -18.69
C ASP A 23 -9.22 -10.24 -19.85
N GLY A 24 -9.20 -11.54 -19.59
CA GLY A 24 -9.64 -12.55 -20.53
C GLY A 24 -9.62 -13.97 -19.96
N ILE A 25 -10.13 -14.90 -20.74
CA ILE A 25 -10.05 -16.35 -20.47
C ILE A 25 -9.43 -16.99 -21.70
N CYS A 26 -8.43 -17.84 -21.50
CA CYS A 26 -7.67 -18.50 -22.55
C CYS A 26 -7.70 -20.03 -22.37
N ILE A 27 -7.56 -20.76 -23.49
CA ILE A 27 -7.22 -22.18 -23.47
C ILE A 27 -5.78 -22.31 -23.96
N MET A 28 -4.91 -22.85 -23.12
CA MET A 28 -3.50 -23.07 -23.45
C MET A 28 -3.22 -24.54 -23.66
N GLN A 29 -2.31 -24.83 -24.59
CA GLN A 29 -1.82 -26.17 -24.85
C GLN A 29 -0.46 -26.38 -24.17
N SER A 30 -0.31 -27.48 -23.43
CA SER A 30 0.98 -27.86 -22.85
C SER A 30 1.76 -28.75 -23.82
N SER A 31 2.94 -28.30 -24.24
CA SER A 31 3.84 -29.09 -25.11
C SER A 31 4.59 -30.21 -24.38
N THR A 32 4.39 -30.36 -23.07
CA THR A 32 5.20 -31.25 -22.20
C THR A 32 4.35 -32.13 -21.28
N ALA A 33 3.03 -32.17 -21.46
CA ALA A 33 2.13 -32.94 -20.60
C ALA A 33 1.93 -34.37 -21.11
N ALA A 34 1.74 -35.32 -20.18
CA ALA A 34 1.08 -36.59 -20.47
C ALA A 34 -0.37 -36.33 -20.93
N GLU A 35 -0.97 -37.27 -21.67
CA GLU A 35 -2.19 -37.15 -22.49
C GLU A 35 -3.39 -36.41 -21.84
N ASP A 36 -3.50 -36.34 -20.51
CA ASP A 36 -4.61 -35.73 -19.77
C ASP A 36 -4.48 -34.21 -19.46
N GLU A 37 -3.33 -33.55 -19.67
CA GLU A 37 -3.16 -32.09 -19.49
C GLU A 37 -2.78 -31.36 -20.79
N GLU A 38 -3.16 -31.91 -21.94
CA GLU A 38 -2.79 -31.32 -23.23
C GLU A 38 -3.39 -29.91 -23.41
N LEU A 39 -4.63 -29.68 -22.95
CA LEU A 39 -5.31 -28.37 -22.98
C LEU A 39 -5.84 -28.00 -21.60
N PHE A 40 -5.61 -26.76 -21.17
CA PHE A 40 -6.14 -26.25 -19.91
C PHE A 40 -6.66 -24.81 -20.05
N VAL A 41 -7.70 -24.50 -19.27
CA VAL A 41 -8.22 -23.14 -19.15
C VAL A 41 -7.34 -22.32 -18.23
N CYS A 42 -7.11 -21.07 -18.60
CA CYS A 42 -6.41 -20.06 -17.82
C CYS A 42 -7.22 -18.77 -17.75
N ILE A 43 -7.18 -18.13 -16.60
CA ILE A 43 -7.62 -16.74 -16.45
C ILE A 43 -6.47 -15.82 -16.82
N LEU A 44 -6.71 -14.77 -17.59
CA LEU A 44 -5.72 -13.78 -17.99
C LEU A 44 -5.83 -12.52 -17.14
N GLU A 45 -4.70 -12.06 -16.63
CA GLU A 45 -4.54 -10.76 -15.98
C GLU A 45 -3.39 -10.01 -16.65
N LEU A 46 -3.66 -8.82 -17.16
CA LEU A 46 -2.75 -7.97 -17.92
C LEU A 46 -2.38 -6.73 -17.11
N LYS A 47 -1.07 -6.52 -16.90
CA LYS A 47 -0.54 -5.27 -16.36
C LYS A 47 0.30 -4.57 -17.41
N THR A 48 -0.15 -3.39 -17.82
CA THR A 48 0.56 -2.55 -18.79
C THR A 48 1.42 -1.53 -18.07
N ALA A 49 2.73 -1.60 -18.26
CA ALA A 49 3.70 -0.60 -17.83
C ALA A 49 3.70 0.57 -18.83
N THR A 50 3.19 1.72 -18.41
CA THR A 50 2.99 2.91 -19.26
C THR A 50 4.08 3.96 -19.12
N THR A 51 4.98 3.81 -18.14
CA THR A 51 6.08 4.74 -17.90
C THR A 51 7.42 4.03 -18.01
N ILE A 52 8.47 4.77 -18.37
CA ILE A 52 9.84 4.26 -18.44
C ILE A 52 10.23 3.60 -17.11
N THR A 53 9.88 4.22 -15.97
CA THR A 53 10.15 3.66 -14.63
C THR A 53 9.51 2.29 -14.47
N THR A 54 8.20 2.17 -14.73
CA THR A 54 7.49 0.88 -14.59
C THR A 54 8.00 -0.18 -15.56
N ILE A 55 8.46 0.21 -16.75
CA ILE A 55 9.08 -0.70 -17.73
C ILE A 55 10.44 -1.19 -17.22
N THR A 56 11.27 -0.29 -16.71
CA THR A 56 12.59 -0.64 -16.14
C THR A 56 12.44 -1.60 -14.98
N GLU A 57 11.58 -1.30 -14.01
CA GLU A 57 11.39 -2.19 -12.86
C GLU A 57 10.83 -3.56 -13.29
N ALA A 58 9.97 -3.63 -14.32
CA ALA A 58 9.49 -4.89 -14.86
C ALA A 58 10.61 -5.73 -15.49
N LYS A 59 11.55 -5.08 -16.21
CA LYS A 59 12.73 -5.73 -16.78
C LYS A 59 13.71 -6.20 -15.70
N GLU A 60 13.91 -5.43 -14.64
CA GLU A 60 14.74 -5.84 -13.50
C GLU A 60 14.17 -7.07 -12.77
N ARG A 61 12.83 -7.13 -12.61
CA ARG A 61 12.17 -8.32 -12.05
C ARG A 61 12.36 -9.55 -12.93
N LEU A 62 12.24 -9.39 -14.26
CA LEU A 62 12.51 -10.43 -15.23
C LEU A 62 13.95 -10.94 -15.12
N GLU A 63 14.94 -10.05 -15.09
CA GLU A 63 16.35 -10.42 -14.97
C GLU A 63 16.62 -11.20 -13.67
N ARG A 64 16.07 -10.73 -12.55
CA ARG A 64 16.17 -11.43 -11.27
C ARG A 64 15.51 -12.82 -11.32
N ALA A 65 14.39 -12.95 -12.00
CA ALA A 65 13.69 -14.24 -12.15
C ALA A 65 14.52 -15.23 -12.97
N CYS A 66 15.10 -14.78 -14.09
CA CYS A 66 16.03 -15.60 -14.89
C CYS A 66 17.25 -16.07 -14.09
N ASN A 67 17.78 -15.20 -13.22
CA ASN A 67 18.91 -15.57 -12.35
C ASN A 67 18.53 -16.65 -11.32
N ILE A 68 17.29 -16.62 -10.81
CA ILE A 68 16.77 -17.63 -9.88
C ILE A 68 16.48 -18.94 -10.62
N SER A 69 15.87 -18.88 -11.81
CA SER A 69 15.55 -20.07 -12.60
C SER A 69 16.76 -20.68 -13.31
N GLN A 70 17.89 -19.97 -13.35
CA GLN A 70 19.10 -20.34 -14.11
C GLN A 70 18.85 -20.50 -15.62
N GLU A 71 17.74 -19.94 -16.13
CA GLU A 71 17.38 -19.99 -17.54
C GLU A 71 17.63 -18.63 -18.21
N VAL A 72 18.56 -18.62 -19.18
CA VAL A 72 18.91 -17.40 -19.92
C VAL A 72 17.80 -17.09 -20.92
N ALA A 73 17.35 -15.82 -20.95
CA ALA A 73 16.34 -15.29 -21.86
C ALA A 73 14.92 -15.88 -21.73
N GLN A 74 14.61 -16.56 -20.62
CA GLN A 74 13.25 -16.98 -20.30
C GLN A 74 12.33 -15.77 -20.10
N ARG A 75 11.19 -15.74 -20.79
CA ARG A 75 10.14 -14.70 -20.62
C ARG A 75 8.80 -15.26 -20.17
N PHE A 76 8.68 -16.58 -20.14
CA PHE A 76 7.49 -17.30 -19.73
C PHE A 76 7.84 -18.23 -18.57
N PHE A 77 7.22 -18.02 -17.42
CA PHE A 77 7.49 -18.78 -16.20
C PHE A 77 6.27 -19.62 -15.82
N ARG A 78 6.48 -20.89 -15.50
CA ARG A 78 5.46 -21.73 -14.85
C ARG A 78 5.80 -21.80 -13.38
N ILE A 79 4.92 -21.27 -12.53
CA ILE A 79 5.22 -21.08 -11.11
C ILE A 79 4.07 -21.55 -10.22
N ASP A 80 4.42 -22.04 -9.04
CA ASP A 80 3.47 -22.29 -7.96
C ASP A 80 3.26 -21.01 -7.14
N ALA A 81 2.03 -20.78 -6.67
CA ALA A 81 1.69 -19.63 -5.84
C ALA A 81 2.48 -19.55 -4.52
N CYS A 82 3.05 -20.65 -4.04
CA CYS A 82 3.90 -20.69 -2.85
C CYS A 82 5.39 -20.43 -3.15
N SER A 83 5.78 -20.27 -4.42
CA SER A 83 7.18 -20.08 -4.80
C SER A 83 7.70 -18.65 -4.56
N ASP A 84 9.00 -18.51 -4.35
CA ASP A 84 9.65 -17.20 -4.28
C ASP A 84 9.51 -16.40 -5.59
N LEU A 85 9.45 -17.12 -6.72
CA LEU A 85 9.21 -16.52 -8.04
C LEU A 85 7.83 -15.86 -8.13
N PHE A 86 6.81 -16.39 -7.44
CA PHE A 86 5.49 -15.74 -7.40
C PHE A 86 5.55 -14.36 -6.76
N SER A 87 6.26 -14.24 -5.63
CA SER A 87 6.41 -12.96 -4.94
C SER A 87 7.27 -11.96 -5.71
N LEU A 88 8.18 -12.44 -6.55
CA LEU A 88 9.02 -11.60 -7.42
C LEU A 88 8.28 -11.11 -8.67
N LEU A 89 7.60 -12.03 -9.37
CA LEU A 89 6.93 -11.76 -10.65
C LEU A 89 5.54 -11.14 -10.47
N VAL A 90 4.86 -11.40 -9.36
CA VAL A 90 3.61 -10.74 -8.96
C VAL A 90 3.92 -9.86 -7.75
N TRP A 91 4.55 -8.73 -8.01
CA TRP A 91 5.37 -8.00 -7.04
C TRP A 91 4.62 -7.25 -5.95
N THR A 92 3.32 -6.99 -6.11
CA THR A 92 2.52 -6.32 -5.06
C THR A 92 1.64 -7.35 -4.34
N PRO A 93 1.45 -7.20 -3.02
CA PRO A 93 0.42 -7.97 -2.30
C PRO A 93 -0.97 -7.82 -2.94
N ASP A 94 -1.29 -6.65 -3.46
CA ASP A 94 -2.58 -6.35 -4.08
C ASP A 94 -2.79 -7.18 -5.36
N TYR A 95 -1.77 -7.27 -6.23
CA TYR A 95 -1.85 -8.12 -7.43
C TYR A 95 -1.89 -9.60 -7.08
N ARG A 96 -1.16 -10.05 -6.07
CA ARG A 96 -1.21 -11.44 -5.58
C ARG A 96 -2.60 -11.79 -5.04
N GLY A 97 -3.19 -10.89 -4.26
CA GLY A 97 -4.56 -11.03 -3.78
C GLY A 97 -5.57 -11.02 -4.92
N GLN A 98 -5.37 -10.16 -5.92
CA GLN A 98 -6.22 -10.06 -7.11
C GLN A 98 -6.21 -11.38 -7.91
N VAL A 99 -5.05 -11.95 -8.23
CA VAL A 99 -4.97 -13.21 -8.99
C VAL A 99 -5.51 -14.41 -8.19
N LEU A 100 -5.31 -14.45 -6.88
CA LEU A 100 -5.92 -15.45 -6.00
C LEU A 100 -7.46 -15.32 -5.99
N HIS A 101 -7.96 -14.08 -5.95
CA HIS A 101 -9.39 -13.80 -6.00
C HIS A 101 -10.01 -14.19 -7.35
N HIS A 102 -9.33 -13.91 -8.47
CA HIS A 102 -9.72 -14.38 -9.81
C HIS A 102 -9.84 -15.91 -9.85
N ALA A 103 -8.79 -16.61 -9.42
CA ALA A 103 -8.74 -18.07 -9.41
C ALA A 103 -9.86 -18.67 -8.54
N SER A 104 -10.07 -18.10 -7.35
CA SER A 104 -11.09 -18.58 -6.41
C SER A 104 -12.51 -18.32 -6.92
N THR A 105 -12.79 -17.12 -7.44
CA THR A 105 -14.12 -16.74 -7.95
C THR A 105 -14.53 -17.60 -9.14
N THR A 106 -13.60 -17.87 -10.04
CA THR A 106 -13.83 -18.64 -11.28
C THR A 106 -13.64 -20.14 -11.09
N THR A 107 -13.16 -20.59 -9.92
CA THR A 107 -12.70 -21.98 -9.65
C THR A 107 -11.59 -22.47 -10.59
N CYS A 108 -10.96 -21.57 -11.35
CA CYS A 108 -9.86 -21.88 -12.24
C CYS A 108 -8.53 -21.76 -11.50
N SER A 109 -7.84 -22.89 -11.28
CA SER A 109 -6.58 -22.92 -10.52
C SER A 109 -5.37 -22.32 -11.24
N ARG A 110 -5.53 -21.90 -12.50
CA ARG A 110 -4.45 -21.36 -13.32
C ARG A 110 -4.75 -19.93 -13.74
N VAL A 111 -3.81 -19.03 -13.46
CA VAL A 111 -3.87 -17.62 -13.86
C VAL A 111 -2.61 -17.28 -14.64
N LEU A 112 -2.78 -16.78 -15.85
CA LEU A 112 -1.71 -16.21 -16.67
C LEU A 112 -1.61 -14.72 -16.37
N PHE A 113 -0.58 -14.34 -15.61
CA PHE A 113 -0.28 -12.95 -15.29
C PHE A 113 0.75 -12.42 -16.30
N VAL A 114 0.36 -11.43 -17.09
CA VAL A 114 1.16 -10.90 -18.19
C VAL A 114 1.53 -9.46 -17.91
N VAL A 115 2.82 -9.15 -18.04
CA VAL A 115 3.33 -7.79 -17.94
C VAL A 115 3.82 -7.35 -19.31
N ALA A 116 3.20 -6.29 -19.83
CA ALA A 116 3.51 -5.73 -21.13
C ALA A 116 3.83 -4.24 -21.03
N SER A 117 4.53 -3.70 -22.01
CA SER A 117 4.51 -2.27 -22.29
C SER A 117 3.58 -1.99 -23.48
N ASP A 118 3.51 -0.73 -23.88
CA ASP A 118 2.91 -0.28 -25.14
C ASP A 118 3.49 -0.96 -26.41
N GLN A 119 4.71 -1.49 -26.35
CA GLN A 119 5.43 -2.04 -27.49
C GLN A 119 5.50 -3.56 -27.51
N ALA A 120 5.59 -4.21 -26.35
CA ALA A 120 5.79 -5.65 -26.28
C ALA A 120 5.43 -6.26 -24.92
N ILE A 121 5.20 -7.57 -24.91
CA ILE A 121 5.19 -8.36 -23.68
C ILE A 121 6.62 -8.39 -23.11
N ILE A 122 6.76 -8.01 -21.84
CA ILE A 122 8.03 -8.05 -21.12
C ILE A 122 8.23 -9.48 -20.60
N TYR A 123 7.25 -10.00 -19.85
CA TYR A 123 7.20 -11.38 -19.38
C TYR A 123 5.77 -11.83 -19.08
N ALA A 124 5.60 -13.14 -18.92
CA ALA A 124 4.37 -13.77 -18.48
C ALA A 124 4.66 -14.87 -17.44
N ALA A 125 3.78 -14.98 -16.45
CA ALA A 125 3.85 -15.99 -15.41
C ALA A 125 2.53 -16.78 -15.37
N LEU A 126 2.59 -18.07 -15.70
CA LEU A 126 1.50 -19.02 -15.48
C LEU A 126 1.57 -19.51 -14.04
N ILE A 127 0.65 -19.00 -13.22
CA ILE A 127 0.56 -19.28 -11.79
C ILE A 127 -0.40 -20.44 -11.59
N LYS A 128 0.03 -21.46 -10.85
CA LYS A 128 -0.82 -22.56 -10.38
C LYS A 128 -1.12 -22.37 -8.89
N PHE A 129 -2.41 -22.38 -8.55
CA PHE A 129 -2.90 -22.37 -7.17
C PHE A 129 -3.29 -23.79 -6.75
N ASN A 130 -3.04 -24.12 -5.49
CA ASN A 130 -3.60 -25.34 -4.90
C ASN A 130 -5.11 -25.17 -4.73
N TYR A 131 -5.87 -26.21 -5.08
CA TYR A 131 -7.33 -26.21 -4.92
C TYR A 131 -7.78 -25.97 -3.48
N LEU A 132 -7.03 -26.50 -2.49
CA LEU A 132 -7.33 -26.28 -1.07
C LEU A 132 -7.20 -24.81 -0.68
N ASP A 133 -6.22 -24.09 -1.23
CA ASP A 133 -6.04 -22.66 -0.97
C ASP A 133 -7.21 -21.83 -1.51
N LEU A 134 -7.74 -22.20 -2.69
CA LEU A 134 -8.90 -21.53 -3.28
C LEU A 134 -10.17 -21.73 -2.46
N ILE A 135 -10.41 -22.96 -1.97
CA ILE A 135 -11.53 -23.25 -1.07
C ILE A 135 -11.36 -22.46 0.23
N GLN A 136 -10.17 -22.50 0.83
CA GLN A 136 -9.90 -21.81 2.08
C GLN A 136 -10.12 -20.31 1.95
N TYR A 137 -9.61 -19.69 0.87
CA TYR A 137 -9.84 -18.29 0.57
C TYR A 137 -11.34 -17.97 0.44
N SER A 138 -12.07 -18.76 -0.35
CA SER A 138 -13.52 -18.60 -0.54
C SER A 138 -14.30 -18.76 0.78
N GLY A 139 -13.88 -19.70 1.64
CA GLY A 139 -14.43 -19.90 2.97
C GLY A 139 -14.18 -18.72 3.91
N ILE A 140 -12.98 -18.13 3.85
CA ILE A 140 -12.67 -16.89 4.60
C ILE A 140 -13.57 -15.74 4.13
N ILE A 141 -13.74 -15.54 2.82
CA ILE A 141 -14.62 -14.49 2.29
C ILE A 141 -16.07 -14.73 2.72
N THR A 142 -16.54 -15.98 2.67
CA THR A 142 -17.89 -16.35 3.14
C THR A 142 -18.05 -16.05 4.64
N MET A 143 -17.07 -16.42 5.46
CA MET A 143 -17.09 -16.14 6.90
C MET A 143 -17.10 -14.64 7.17
N ILE A 144 -16.25 -13.86 6.50
CA ILE A 144 -16.22 -12.40 6.64
C ILE A 144 -17.55 -11.80 6.21
N THR A 145 -18.09 -12.23 5.07
CA THR A 145 -19.39 -11.79 4.57
C THR A 145 -20.47 -12.07 5.60
N SER A 146 -20.55 -13.28 6.15
CA SER A 146 -21.56 -13.63 7.16
C SER A 146 -21.46 -12.81 8.46
N LYS A 147 -20.28 -12.24 8.75
CA LYS A 147 -20.06 -11.35 9.90
C LYS A 147 -20.39 -9.90 9.56
N VAL A 148 -20.14 -9.47 8.33
CA VAL A 148 -20.32 -8.08 7.87
C VAL A 148 -21.74 -7.82 7.38
N GLU A 149 -22.38 -8.78 6.72
CA GLU A 149 -23.71 -8.65 6.12
C GLU A 149 -24.77 -8.28 7.16
N PRO A 150 -24.83 -8.90 8.36
CA PRO A 150 -25.69 -8.41 9.43
C PRO A 150 -25.39 -6.95 9.81
N MET A 151 -24.12 -6.51 9.76
CA MET A 151 -23.73 -5.12 10.07
C MET A 151 -24.23 -4.10 9.03
N LEU A 152 -24.73 -4.55 7.88
CA LEU A 152 -25.34 -3.68 6.88
C LEU A 152 -26.85 -3.52 7.10
N GLU A 153 -27.46 -4.38 7.93
CA GLU A 153 -28.90 -4.34 8.22
C GLU A 153 -29.22 -3.32 9.33
N PRO A 154 -30.27 -2.49 9.15
CA PRO A 154 -30.68 -1.49 10.13
C PRO A 154 -30.92 -2.07 11.53
N GLU A 155 -31.51 -3.27 11.63
CA GLU A 155 -31.87 -3.89 12.91
C GLU A 155 -30.65 -4.31 13.72
N PHE A 156 -29.60 -4.83 13.08
CA PHE A 156 -28.34 -5.16 13.74
C PHE A 156 -27.61 -3.90 14.20
N LEU A 157 -27.71 -2.80 13.43
CA LEU A 157 -27.17 -1.50 13.83
C LEU A 157 -27.95 -0.86 14.99
N ILE A 158 -29.15 -1.33 15.31
CA ILE A 158 -29.91 -0.84 16.48
C ILE A 158 -29.64 -1.73 17.71
N GLY A 159 -29.48 -3.04 17.52
CA GLY A 159 -29.43 -4.01 18.63
C GLY A 159 -28.06 -4.61 18.98
N ALA A 160 -27.04 -4.51 18.12
CA ALA A 160 -25.78 -5.21 18.37
C ALA A 160 -24.94 -4.50 19.47
N PRO A 161 -24.55 -5.22 20.54
CA PRO A 161 -23.72 -4.67 21.61
C PRO A 161 -22.31 -4.34 21.08
N PRO A 162 -21.67 -3.26 21.55
CA PRO A 162 -20.34 -2.81 21.09
C PRO A 162 -19.26 -3.89 21.07
N GLU A 163 -19.34 -4.83 22.03
CA GLU A 163 -18.40 -5.94 22.22
C GLU A 163 -18.45 -6.96 21.07
N ALA A 164 -19.58 -7.09 20.38
CA ALA A 164 -19.76 -8.00 19.25
C ALA A 164 -19.01 -7.53 17.98
N LEU A 165 -18.54 -6.28 17.95
CA LEU A 165 -17.97 -5.67 16.76
C LEU A 165 -16.44 -5.75 16.70
N HIS A 166 -15.79 -6.30 17.74
CA HIS A 166 -14.36 -6.67 17.92
C HIS A 166 -13.26 -5.67 17.48
N HIS A 167 -13.56 -4.65 16.69
CA HIS A 167 -12.66 -3.67 16.06
C HIS A 167 -13.05 -2.23 16.35
N ALA A 168 -14.26 -1.98 16.85
CA ALA A 168 -14.61 -0.68 17.40
C ALA A 168 -14.11 -0.60 18.84
N VAL A 169 -13.18 0.32 19.08
CA VAL A 169 -12.46 0.46 20.36
C VAL A 169 -13.42 0.87 21.50
N ASP A 170 -14.62 1.38 21.16
CA ASP A 170 -15.69 1.72 22.09
C ASP A 170 -17.05 1.87 21.37
N SER A 171 -18.15 1.91 22.14
CA SER A 171 -19.53 2.12 21.67
C SER A 171 -19.69 3.41 20.85
N SER A 172 -18.94 4.45 21.20
CA SER A 172 -18.98 5.76 20.54
C SER A 172 -18.49 5.66 19.10
N THR A 173 -17.44 4.88 18.86
CA THR A 173 -16.89 4.60 17.52
C THR A 173 -17.91 3.87 16.66
N VAL A 174 -18.63 2.90 17.23
CA VAL A 174 -19.71 2.17 16.53
C VAL A 174 -20.83 3.12 16.11
N HIS A 175 -21.32 3.96 17.02
CA HIS A 175 -22.38 4.93 16.75
C HIS A 175 -21.97 5.92 15.65
N LEU A 176 -20.69 6.29 15.63
CA LEU A 176 -20.12 7.18 14.64
C LEU A 176 -20.11 6.55 13.24
N TRP A 177 -19.70 5.29 13.13
CA TRP A 177 -19.75 4.53 11.88
C TRP A 177 -21.19 4.33 11.39
N ARG A 178 -22.12 3.98 12.30
CA ARG A 178 -23.56 3.84 11.99
C ARG A 178 -24.15 5.12 11.44
N SER A 179 -23.89 6.24 12.12
CA SER A 179 -24.38 7.56 11.69
C SER A 179 -23.82 7.98 10.34
N MET A 180 -22.54 7.66 10.08
CA MET A 180 -21.91 7.94 8.79
C MET A 180 -22.47 7.06 7.67
N ALA A 181 -22.68 5.76 7.92
CA ALA A 181 -23.28 4.84 6.96
C ALA A 181 -24.70 5.28 6.56
N GLU A 182 -25.54 5.66 7.54
CA GLU A 182 -26.89 6.16 7.24
C GLU A 182 -26.86 7.49 6.49
N ALA A 183 -25.97 8.42 6.83
CA ALA A 183 -25.80 9.67 6.09
C ALA A 183 -25.40 9.43 4.62
N ILE A 184 -24.51 8.46 4.36
CA ILE A 184 -24.14 8.05 3.00
C ILE A 184 -25.36 7.47 2.27
N ARG A 185 -26.13 6.60 2.93
CA ARG A 185 -27.32 5.95 2.36
C ARG A 185 -28.39 6.98 1.99
N LEU A 186 -28.69 7.91 2.90
CA LEU A 186 -29.60 9.03 2.66
C LEU A 186 -29.14 9.91 1.49
N ARG A 187 -27.85 10.26 1.43
CA ARG A 187 -27.29 11.06 0.32
C ARG A 187 -27.40 10.34 -1.02
N ARG A 188 -27.16 9.02 -1.06
CA ARG A 188 -27.40 8.20 -2.28
C ARG A 188 -28.87 8.15 -2.66
N SER A 189 -29.77 7.98 -1.69
CA SER A 189 -31.22 7.95 -1.95
C SER A 189 -31.75 9.27 -2.50
N ALA A 190 -31.11 10.38 -2.15
CA ALA A 190 -31.38 11.71 -2.71
C ALA A 190 -30.69 11.98 -4.07
N SER A 191 -30.13 10.95 -4.71
CA SER A 191 -29.38 11.04 -5.99
C SER A 191 -28.21 12.02 -5.98
N HIS A 192 -27.69 12.40 -4.81
CA HIS A 192 -26.51 13.23 -4.71
C HIS A 192 -25.24 12.39 -4.89
N SER A 193 -24.25 12.97 -5.58
CA SER A 193 -22.93 12.37 -5.66
C SER A 193 -22.30 12.30 -4.26
N LEU A 194 -21.64 11.17 -4.00
CA LEU A 194 -20.79 11.03 -2.83
C LEU A 194 -19.43 11.65 -3.15
N PRO A 195 -18.83 12.41 -2.22
CA PRO A 195 -17.45 12.84 -2.38
C PRO A 195 -16.51 11.62 -2.34
N PRO A 196 -15.26 11.75 -2.80
CA PRO A 196 -14.27 10.69 -2.70
C PRO A 196 -14.19 10.09 -1.29
N CYS A 197 -14.08 8.77 -1.17
CA CYS A 197 -14.15 8.08 0.13
C CYS A 197 -13.14 8.60 1.18
N HIS A 198 -12.01 9.17 0.76
CA HIS A 198 -10.99 9.70 1.67
C HIS A 198 -11.38 11.04 2.32
N GLU A 199 -12.39 11.73 1.77
CA GLU A 199 -12.98 12.96 2.30
C GLU A 199 -14.18 12.70 3.21
N ILE A 200 -14.75 11.49 3.14
CA ILE A 200 -15.86 11.08 4.00
C ILE A 200 -15.29 10.75 5.38
N VAL A 201 -15.44 11.68 6.31
CA VAL A 201 -15.01 11.53 7.70
C VAL A 201 -16.13 11.96 8.65
N PRO A 202 -16.30 11.29 9.80
CA PRO A 202 -17.27 11.75 10.78
C PRO A 202 -16.91 13.13 11.33
N TYR A 203 -17.93 13.96 11.59
CA TYR A 203 -17.75 15.33 12.06
C TYR A 203 -16.89 15.41 13.33
N VAL A 204 -17.14 14.55 14.33
CA VAL A 204 -16.35 14.56 15.57
C VAL A 204 -14.87 14.25 15.33
N VAL A 205 -14.55 13.40 14.35
CA VAL A 205 -13.17 13.05 13.96
C VAL A 205 -12.54 14.20 13.19
N SER A 206 -13.30 14.85 12.30
CA SER A 206 -12.85 16.06 11.61
C SER A 206 -12.58 17.20 12.59
N MET A 207 -13.48 17.42 13.54
CA MET A 207 -13.36 18.40 14.62
C MET A 207 -12.19 18.05 15.54
N TRP A 208 -12.07 16.81 15.99
CA TRP A 208 -10.94 16.34 16.80
C TRP A 208 -9.62 16.54 16.07
N ASN A 209 -9.56 16.23 14.78
CA ASN A 209 -8.38 16.47 13.95
C ASN A 209 -8.07 17.96 13.84
N HIS A 210 -9.06 18.80 13.60
CA HIS A 210 -8.88 20.25 13.59
C HIS A 210 -8.33 20.77 14.94
N THR A 211 -8.90 20.30 16.05
CA THR A 211 -8.52 20.68 17.42
C THR A 211 -7.16 20.11 17.85
N LYS A 212 -6.77 18.93 17.37
CA LYS A 212 -5.43 18.31 17.57
C LYS A 212 -4.35 18.82 16.62
N GLY A 213 -4.73 19.55 15.56
CA GLY A 213 -3.78 20.18 14.63
C GLY A 213 -3.45 19.32 13.42
N GLY A 214 -4.43 18.55 12.96
CA GLY A 214 -4.33 17.71 11.77
C GLY A 214 -3.46 16.48 11.99
N GLN A 215 -3.19 16.05 13.22
CA GLN A 215 -2.24 14.97 13.52
C GLN A 215 -2.61 13.65 12.82
N ASP A 216 -3.90 13.29 12.72
CA ASP A 216 -4.31 12.10 11.95
C ASP A 216 -4.30 12.34 10.45
N VAL A 217 -4.48 13.58 9.99
CA VAL A 217 -4.36 13.96 8.57
C VAL A 217 -2.90 13.86 8.13
N VAL A 218 -1.97 14.34 8.95
CA VAL A 218 -0.52 14.17 8.78
C VAL A 218 -0.13 12.70 8.85
N SER A 219 -0.67 11.93 9.79
CA SER A 219 -0.44 10.47 9.87
C SER A 219 -0.99 9.74 8.64
N ARG A 220 -2.13 10.17 8.09
CA ARG A 220 -2.74 9.66 6.85
C ARG A 220 -1.93 10.05 5.61
N GLN A 221 -1.42 11.28 5.57
CA GLN A 221 -0.52 11.75 4.50
C GLN A 221 0.83 11.03 4.56
N LEU A 222 1.39 10.80 5.75
CA LEU A 222 2.61 10.02 5.96
C LEU A 222 2.43 8.54 5.64
N LYS A 223 1.22 7.98 5.78
CA LYS A 223 0.90 6.64 5.22
C LYS A 223 1.04 6.60 3.69
N ASN A 224 0.91 7.74 3.02
CA ASN A 224 1.12 7.87 1.56
C ASN A 224 2.57 8.23 1.21
N VAL A 225 3.36 8.76 2.15
CA VAL A 225 4.83 8.86 2.06
C VAL A 225 5.43 7.49 2.40
N LYS A 226 5.19 6.50 1.54
CA LYS A 226 5.76 5.15 1.72
C LYS A 226 7.24 5.17 1.34
N VAL A 227 8.11 5.18 2.34
CA VAL A 227 9.31 4.33 2.24
C VAL A 227 8.79 2.90 2.40
N ASP A 228 9.15 1.98 1.49
CA ASP A 228 8.57 0.63 1.50
C ASP A 228 9.13 -0.19 2.68
N PHE A 229 8.41 -0.14 3.80
CA PHE A 229 8.75 -0.87 5.02
C PHE A 229 8.22 -2.32 5.03
N ARG A 230 7.65 -2.81 3.91
CA ARG A 230 7.08 -4.17 3.83
C ARG A 230 8.10 -5.29 3.99
N SER A 231 9.39 -5.00 3.86
CA SER A 231 10.50 -5.91 4.11
C SER A 231 11.00 -5.91 5.57
N LEU A 232 10.48 -5.01 6.41
CA LEU A 232 10.92 -4.91 7.81
C LEU A 232 10.14 -5.86 8.71
N THR A 233 10.85 -6.41 9.70
CA THR A 233 10.21 -7.20 10.75
C THR A 233 9.18 -6.34 11.51
N PRO A 234 8.11 -6.93 12.08
CA PRO A 234 7.11 -6.19 12.85
C PRO A 234 7.71 -5.30 13.95
N ARG A 235 8.81 -5.75 14.56
CA ARG A 235 9.57 -4.99 15.56
C ARG A 235 10.24 -3.74 14.97
N ALA A 236 10.87 -3.86 13.80
CA ALA A 236 11.47 -2.72 13.11
C ALA A 236 10.41 -1.71 12.65
N TYR A 237 9.25 -2.17 12.20
CA TYR A 237 8.11 -1.31 11.85
C TYR A 237 7.62 -0.49 13.06
N ILE A 238 7.50 -1.12 14.24
CA ILE A 238 7.13 -0.44 15.48
C ILE A 238 8.17 0.64 15.85
N TYR A 239 9.47 0.32 15.77
CA TYR A 239 10.53 1.30 16.06
C TYR A 239 10.51 2.50 15.12
N ILE A 240 10.30 2.29 13.83
CA ILE A 240 10.18 3.39 12.85
C ILE A 240 8.98 4.27 13.19
N ARG A 241 7.85 3.68 13.54
CA ARG A 241 6.67 4.44 13.96
C ARG A 241 6.93 5.25 15.22
N PHE A 242 7.66 4.70 16.19
CA PHE A 242 8.11 5.44 17.37
C PHE A 242 9.03 6.61 17.00
N ILE A 243 10.03 6.38 16.13
CA ILE A 243 10.95 7.43 15.67
C ILE A 243 10.19 8.55 14.96
N MET A 244 9.30 8.22 14.01
CA MET A 244 8.49 9.21 13.30
C MET A 244 7.62 10.04 14.27
N SER A 245 7.00 9.37 15.25
CA SER A 245 6.17 10.05 16.26
C SER A 245 7.01 10.97 17.16
N SER A 246 8.19 10.52 17.58
CA SER A 246 9.13 11.30 18.38
C SER A 246 9.63 12.55 17.64
N ILE A 247 9.93 12.44 16.34
CA ILE A 247 10.38 13.57 15.53
C ILE A 247 9.25 14.60 15.36
N ILE A 248 8.01 14.16 15.18
CA ILE A 248 6.84 15.07 15.13
C ILE A 248 6.63 15.76 16.47
N ASN A 249 6.73 15.03 17.57
CA ASN A 249 6.60 15.61 18.91
C ASN A 249 7.72 16.63 19.17
N ALA A 250 8.94 16.34 18.73
CA ALA A 250 10.06 17.28 18.80
C ALA A 250 9.80 18.54 17.98
N HIS A 251 9.23 18.42 16.77
CA HIS A 251 8.82 19.57 15.97
C HIS A 251 7.78 20.43 16.68
N HIS A 252 6.75 19.81 17.26
CA HIS A 252 5.71 20.53 18.01
C HIS A 252 6.30 21.25 19.23
N LEU A 253 7.12 20.55 20.01
CA LEU A 253 7.77 21.09 21.19
C LEU A 253 8.73 22.24 20.84
N HIS A 254 9.51 22.09 19.76
CA HIS A 254 10.43 23.12 19.31
C HIS A 254 9.70 24.42 18.96
N ARG A 255 8.59 24.35 18.21
CA ARG A 255 7.78 25.53 17.87
C ARG A 255 7.17 26.19 19.10
N LEU A 256 6.73 25.39 20.08
CA LEU A 256 6.21 25.90 21.35
C LEU A 256 7.29 26.64 22.14
N LEU A 257 8.45 26.02 22.34
CA LEU A 257 9.56 26.62 23.10
C LEU A 257 10.11 27.89 22.44
N GLN A 258 10.23 27.91 21.11
CA GLN A 258 10.72 29.09 20.38
C GLN A 258 9.78 30.29 20.49
N ASN A 259 8.48 30.05 20.62
CA ASN A 259 7.49 31.13 20.60
C ASN A 259 6.76 31.31 21.95
N GLU A 260 7.12 30.58 23.01
CA GLU A 260 6.47 30.62 24.34
C GLU A 260 6.28 32.06 24.86
N HIS A 261 7.30 32.90 24.70
CA HIS A 261 7.29 34.31 25.10
C HIS A 261 6.22 35.17 24.41
N LYS A 262 5.64 34.70 23.29
CA LYS A 262 4.59 35.40 22.55
C LYS A 262 3.18 34.95 22.94
N LEU A 263 3.04 33.97 23.83
CA LEU A 263 1.75 33.36 24.18
C LEU A 263 0.71 34.40 24.61
N ASP A 264 1.12 35.36 25.42
CA ASP A 264 0.25 36.43 25.95
C ASP A 264 -0.20 37.44 24.86
N SER A 265 0.42 37.41 23.68
CA SER A 265 0.04 38.26 22.54
C SER A 265 -1.20 37.75 21.78
N PHE A 266 -1.71 36.57 22.13
CA PHE A 266 -2.83 35.94 21.44
C PHE A 266 -4.06 35.83 22.34
N ASP A 267 -5.19 36.33 21.85
CA ASP A 267 -6.49 36.35 22.51
C ASP A 267 -7.25 35.00 22.41
N SER A 268 -6.71 34.02 21.68
CA SER A 268 -7.29 32.67 21.61
C SER A 268 -6.27 31.61 21.22
N TYR A 269 -6.51 30.39 21.71
CA TYR A 269 -5.74 29.20 21.32
C TYR A 269 -5.75 28.96 19.80
N GLN A 270 -6.85 29.25 19.11
CA GLN A 270 -6.94 29.04 17.65
C GLN A 270 -6.00 29.96 16.88
N LYS A 271 -5.93 31.26 17.24
CA LYS A 271 -5.00 32.20 16.61
C LYS A 271 -3.55 31.88 16.95
N TRP A 272 -3.28 31.50 18.20
CA TRP A 272 -1.97 31.04 18.64
C TRP A 272 -1.49 29.84 17.83
N LYS A 273 -2.36 28.84 17.68
CA LYS A 273 -2.05 27.63 16.91
C LYS A 273 -1.90 27.89 15.41
N GLY A 274 -2.71 28.78 14.85
CA GLY A 274 -2.58 29.23 13.46
C GLY A 274 -1.22 29.86 13.20
N TYR A 275 -0.75 30.70 14.12
CA TYR A 275 0.58 31.30 14.09
C TYR A 275 1.69 30.23 14.15
N LEU A 276 1.63 29.30 15.11
CA LEU A 276 2.61 28.20 15.23
C LEU A 276 2.69 27.33 13.96
N ASN A 277 1.58 27.13 13.26
CA ASN A 277 1.56 26.36 12.02
C ASN A 277 2.15 27.10 10.82
N HIS A 278 2.20 28.43 10.87
CA HIS A 278 2.77 29.27 9.82
C HIS A 278 4.27 29.56 10.03
N GLU A 279 4.72 29.65 11.29
CA GLU A 279 6.10 29.99 11.67
C GLU A 279 7.17 29.05 11.11
N GLN A 280 6.94 27.74 11.18
CA GLN A 280 7.93 26.77 10.73
C GLN A 280 7.24 25.51 10.23
N SER A 281 7.52 25.14 8.98
CA SER A 281 7.08 23.87 8.42
C SER A 281 7.85 22.69 9.00
N PHE A 282 7.23 21.52 9.01
CA PHE A 282 7.89 20.28 9.43
C PHE A 282 9.17 20.00 8.61
N LEU A 283 9.17 20.31 7.31
CA LEU A 283 10.35 20.15 6.45
C LEU A 283 11.51 21.05 6.90
N GLN A 284 11.24 22.33 7.17
CA GLN A 284 12.26 23.26 7.66
C GLN A 284 12.83 22.81 9.01
N PHE A 285 11.98 22.29 9.90
CA PHE A 285 12.41 21.68 11.16
C PHE A 285 13.34 20.48 10.92
N LEU A 286 13.02 19.57 10.00
CA LEU A 286 13.88 18.42 9.70
C LEU A 286 15.23 18.84 9.13
N VAL A 287 15.25 19.81 8.20
CA VAL A 287 16.49 20.34 7.63
C VAL A 287 17.36 20.94 8.73
N ARG A 288 16.76 21.75 9.62
CA ARG A 288 17.46 22.36 10.75
C ARG A 288 17.98 21.31 11.73
N MET A 289 17.16 20.31 12.06
CA MET A 289 17.54 19.20 12.93
C MET A 289 18.75 18.46 12.39
N VAL A 290 18.84 18.22 11.07
CA VAL A 290 19.99 17.55 10.44
C VAL A 290 21.23 18.46 10.45
N GLN A 291 21.06 19.75 10.17
CA GLN A 291 22.16 20.72 10.14
C GLN A 291 22.76 21.00 11.52
N GLU A 292 21.92 21.00 12.55
CA GLU A 292 22.30 21.29 13.95
C GLU A 292 22.46 20.01 14.78
N TRP A 293 22.41 18.82 14.15
CA TRP A 293 22.50 17.55 14.87
C TRP A 293 23.91 17.35 15.44
N ILE A 294 23.99 17.28 16.77
CA ILE A 294 25.19 16.86 17.48
C ILE A 294 24.93 15.47 18.07
N PRO A 295 25.71 14.43 17.68
CA PRO A 295 25.57 13.11 18.27
C PRO A 295 25.74 13.16 19.79
N SER A 296 24.90 12.42 20.52
CA SER A 296 25.05 12.31 21.97
C SER A 296 26.42 11.70 22.32
N PRO A 297 27.11 12.16 23.38
CA PRO A 297 28.36 11.57 23.87
C PRO A 297 28.27 10.05 24.09
N ARG A 298 27.10 9.56 24.49
CA ARG A 298 26.81 8.12 24.65
C ARG A 298 26.83 7.31 23.35
N MET A 299 26.65 7.96 22.21
CA MET A 299 26.78 7.35 20.87
C MET A 299 28.23 7.39 20.38
N SER A 300 29.05 8.34 20.81
CA SER A 300 30.48 8.44 20.48
C SER A 300 31.38 7.61 21.40
N ASP A 301 30.98 7.32 22.63
CA ASP A 301 31.81 6.53 23.58
C ASP A 301 31.87 5.03 23.26
N ARG A 302 31.04 4.53 22.33
CA ARG A 302 31.07 3.12 21.92
C ARG A 302 32.03 2.81 20.76
N SER A 303 32.71 3.81 20.20
CA SER A 303 33.65 3.57 19.07
C SER A 303 35.09 3.31 19.50
N SER A 304 35.41 3.26 20.79
CA SER A 304 36.81 3.24 21.23
C SER A 304 37.26 2.06 22.09
N ASN A 305 36.42 1.05 22.43
CA ASN A 305 36.97 -0.09 23.20
C ASN A 305 36.31 -1.48 23.10
N ASP A 306 35.33 -1.71 22.21
CA ASP A 306 34.82 -3.08 21.99
C ASP A 306 34.68 -3.39 20.50
N ILE A 307 35.80 -3.72 19.85
CA ILE A 307 35.79 -4.48 18.59
C ILE A 307 36.53 -5.79 18.83
N VAL A 308 35.83 -6.77 19.40
CA VAL A 308 36.04 -8.18 19.06
C VAL A 308 34.66 -8.82 18.85
N GLY A 309 34.33 -9.04 17.58
CA GLY A 309 33.26 -9.97 17.16
C GLY A 309 31.92 -9.35 16.74
N GLY A 310 31.78 -9.01 15.45
CA GLY A 310 30.47 -8.76 14.82
C GLY A 310 30.53 -7.70 13.71
N GLY A 311 30.79 -8.12 12.47
CA GLY A 311 31.13 -7.25 11.34
C GLY A 311 30.05 -6.26 10.90
N GLY A 312 30.29 -4.97 11.16
CA GLY A 312 29.73 -3.84 10.44
C GLY A 312 30.73 -3.34 9.38
N LEU A 313 30.23 -3.07 8.18
CA LEU A 313 31.02 -2.61 7.02
C LEU A 313 31.62 -1.21 7.28
N SER A 314 32.90 -1.04 6.94
CA SER A 314 33.70 0.15 7.20
C SER A 314 33.46 1.28 6.18
N LEU A 315 33.54 2.53 6.66
CA LEU A 315 33.43 3.79 5.92
C LEU A 315 34.40 3.96 4.73
N SER A 316 35.46 3.13 4.64
CA SER A 316 36.36 3.09 3.49
C SER A 316 35.74 2.43 2.24
N GLN A 317 34.62 1.72 2.40
CA GLN A 317 33.87 1.11 1.29
C GLN A 317 32.80 2.04 0.71
N LEU A 318 32.24 2.96 1.51
CA LEU A 318 31.27 3.97 1.06
C LEU A 318 31.91 5.01 0.13
N SER A 319 33.14 5.39 0.41
CA SER A 319 33.92 6.35 -0.40
C SER A 319 34.28 5.83 -1.80
N ARG A 320 34.29 4.51 -2.00
CA ARG A 320 34.41 3.90 -3.35
C ARG A 320 33.09 3.86 -4.13
N GLN A 321 31.94 3.93 -3.44
CA GLN A 321 30.62 3.98 -4.08
C GLN A 321 30.25 5.41 -4.51
N GLU A 322 30.63 6.43 -3.75
CA GLU A 322 30.37 7.83 -4.09
C GLU A 322 31.13 8.30 -5.34
N GLN A 323 32.33 7.77 -5.60
CA GLN A 323 33.08 8.05 -6.83
C GLN A 323 32.45 7.44 -8.10
N ARG A 324 31.61 6.40 -7.98
CA ARG A 324 30.87 5.84 -9.13
C ARG A 324 29.58 6.60 -9.43
N ALA A 325 28.97 7.25 -8.44
CA ALA A 325 27.73 8.01 -8.60
C ALA A 325 27.92 9.39 -9.27
N GLN A 326 29.15 9.89 -9.36
CA GLN A 326 29.46 11.21 -9.95
C GLN A 326 29.55 11.23 -11.48
N ASN A 327 29.43 10.08 -12.17
CA ASN A 327 29.58 10.00 -13.63
C ASN A 327 28.27 9.77 -14.41
N ASP A 328 27.10 9.74 -13.76
CA ASP A 328 25.81 9.61 -14.46
C ASP A 328 25.11 10.98 -14.63
N PRO A 329 24.58 11.30 -15.83
CA PRO A 329 23.92 12.59 -16.06
C PRO A 329 22.58 12.67 -15.33
N VAL A 330 22.40 13.78 -14.60
CA VAL A 330 21.20 14.10 -13.80
C VAL A 330 19.93 14.10 -14.67
N ARG A 331 19.04 13.12 -14.48
CA ARG A 331 17.67 13.16 -15.02
C ARG A 331 16.82 14.14 -14.21
N SER A 332 16.37 15.21 -14.85
CA SER A 332 15.45 16.20 -14.27
C SER A 332 14.08 15.59 -13.99
N VAL A 333 13.64 15.66 -12.73
CA VAL A 333 12.28 15.32 -12.29
C VAL A 333 11.29 16.41 -12.77
N PRO A 334 10.14 16.08 -13.38
CA PRO A 334 9.15 17.08 -13.74
C PRO A 334 8.58 17.76 -12.49
N LYS A 335 8.64 19.09 -12.43
CA LYS A 335 8.03 19.88 -11.35
C LYS A 335 6.51 19.89 -11.53
N TYR A 336 5.79 19.34 -10.56
CA TYR A 336 4.34 19.45 -10.45
C TYR A 336 3.95 20.91 -10.17
N ARG A 337 3.28 21.59 -11.11
CA ARG A 337 2.73 22.94 -10.91
C ARG A 337 1.31 22.82 -10.36
N LYS A 338 1.15 23.25 -9.10
CA LYS A 338 -0.10 23.15 -8.32
C LYS A 338 -1.18 24.17 -8.73
N GLU A 339 -0.83 25.14 -9.58
CA GLU A 339 -1.66 26.33 -9.86
C GLU A 339 -2.67 26.13 -11.00
N GLU A 340 -2.53 25.09 -11.82
CA GLU A 340 -3.38 24.89 -13.02
C GLU A 340 -4.70 24.15 -12.76
N PHE A 341 -4.93 23.65 -11.53
CA PHE A 341 -6.13 22.85 -11.21
C PHE A 341 -7.28 23.68 -10.62
N TYR A 342 -7.00 24.87 -10.08
CA TYR A 342 -8.03 25.71 -9.45
C TYR A 342 -8.73 26.68 -10.41
N ASN A 343 -8.24 26.81 -11.65
CA ASN A 343 -8.75 27.75 -12.65
C ASN A 343 -9.15 27.02 -13.94
N ARG A 344 -10.13 26.12 -13.87
CA ARG A 344 -10.91 25.73 -15.06
C ARG A 344 -12.40 26.00 -14.79
N PRO A 345 -13.10 26.57 -15.77
CA PRO A 345 -14.46 27.11 -15.61
C PRO A 345 -15.49 26.08 -15.18
#